data_AF-A0A0B6Y2Y4-F1
#
_entry.id   AF-A0A0B6Y2Y4-F1
#
_cell.length_a   1.000
_cell.length_b   1.000
_cell.length_c   1.000
_cell.angle_alpha   90.00
_cell.angle_beta   90.00
_cell.angle_gamma   90.00
#
_symmetry.space_group_name_H-M   'P 1'
#
loop_
_entity.id
_entity.type
_entity.pdbx_description
1 polymer ?
#
loop_
_entity_poly.entity_id
_entity_poly.type
_entity_poly.pdbx_seq_one_letter_code
_entity_poly.pdbx_strand_id
1 'polypeptide(L)'
;NKGRWPWERFHYGIHQHYLYDPEDVSIDRMLSDFSIQNIISIEQKEGGTQIKLILTYENGGQALLKPMRYGREQETLPDHFYFADFERHNAEIAS
;
A
#
# COMPACT_ATOMS: atom_id res chain seq x y z
N ASN A 1 4.49 -24.68 3.67
CA ASN A 1 5.63 -23.76 3.82
C ASN A 1 6.17 -23.33 2.47
N LYS A 2 5.58 -22.29 1.87
CA LYS A 2 6.16 -21.61 0.70
C LYS A 2 6.30 -20.14 1.07
N GLY A 3 7.50 -19.56 0.89
CA GLY A 3 7.82 -18.17 1.28
C GLY A 3 8.53 -18.04 2.64
N ARG A 4 9.76 -17.51 2.60
CA ARG A 4 10.53 -17.08 3.78
C ARG A 4 9.92 -15.82 4.38
N TRP A 5 9.53 -14.87 3.53
CA TRP A 5 9.01 -13.57 3.93
C TRP A 5 7.48 -13.49 3.87
N PRO A 6 6.83 -12.64 4.68
CA PRO A 6 5.37 -12.50 4.66
C PRO A 6 4.79 -12.11 3.29
N TRP A 7 5.44 -11.20 2.56
CA TRP A 7 4.99 -10.80 1.22
C TRP A 7 5.07 -11.95 0.19
N GLU A 8 6.03 -12.88 0.32
CA GLU A 8 6.10 -14.07 -0.52
C GLU A 8 4.93 -15.01 -0.23
N ARG A 9 4.61 -15.19 1.06
CA ARG A 9 3.46 -16.02 1.49
C ARG A 9 2.15 -15.44 0.99
N PHE A 10 1.98 -14.13 1.10
CA PHE A 10 0.85 -13.41 0.52
C PHE A 10 0.69 -13.73 -0.96
N HIS A 11 1.76 -13.61 -1.77
CA HIS A 11 1.69 -13.95 -3.20
C HIS A 11 1.33 -15.41 -3.48
N TYR A 12 1.88 -16.37 -2.72
CA TYR A 12 1.51 -17.77 -2.87
C TYR A 12 0.08 -18.09 -2.41
N GLY A 13 -0.46 -17.27 -1.51
CA GLY A 13 -1.80 -17.40 -0.93
C GLY A 13 -2.91 -16.76 -1.77
N ILE A 14 -2.60 -16.14 -2.91
CA ILE A 14 -3.61 -15.58 -3.81
C ILE A 14 -4.41 -16.72 -4.44
N HIS A 15 -5.75 -16.64 -4.36
CA HIS A 15 -6.67 -17.63 -4.91
C HIS A 15 -7.64 -16.99 -5.90
N GLN A 16 -8.39 -17.83 -6.64
CA GLN A 16 -9.36 -17.38 -7.64
C GLN A 16 -10.47 -16.48 -7.06
N HIS A 17 -10.84 -16.68 -5.79
CA HIS A 17 -12.01 -16.05 -5.18
C HIS A 17 -11.68 -15.02 -4.09
N TYR A 18 -10.44 -14.99 -3.61
CA TYR A 18 -10.01 -14.10 -2.54
C TYR A 18 -8.53 -13.78 -2.66
N LEU A 19 -8.15 -12.58 -2.22
CA LEU A 19 -6.78 -12.10 -2.28
C LEU A 19 -5.91 -12.70 -1.15
N TYR A 20 -6.50 -12.86 0.04
CA TYR A 20 -5.89 -13.49 1.21
C TYR A 20 -6.96 -14.14 2.09
N ASP A 21 -6.55 -15.10 2.92
CA ASP A 21 -7.43 -15.74 3.91
C ASP A 21 -7.49 -14.86 5.17
N PRO A 22 -8.68 -14.52 5.70
CA PRO A 22 -8.81 -13.75 6.94
C PRO A 22 -8.12 -14.37 8.17
N GLU A 23 -7.89 -15.69 8.17
CA GLU A 23 -7.18 -16.39 9.25
C GLU A 23 -5.66 -16.44 9.04
N ASP A 24 -5.15 -15.91 7.92
CA ASP A 24 -3.71 -15.89 7.62
C ASP A 24 -2.97 -14.83 8.45
N VAL A 25 -2.37 -15.30 9.54
CA VAL A 25 -1.52 -14.49 10.45
C VAL A 25 -0.30 -13.86 9.76
N SER A 26 0.05 -14.26 8.54
CA SER A 26 1.13 -13.63 7.79
C SER A 26 0.75 -12.25 7.23
N ILE A 27 -0.54 -11.94 7.12
CA ILE A 27 -1.03 -10.63 6.67
C ILE A 27 -0.67 -9.55 7.69
N ASP A 28 -0.97 -9.78 8.98
CA ASP A 28 -0.62 -8.82 10.04
C ASP A 28 0.89 -8.59 10.13
N ARG A 29 1.68 -9.65 9.93
CA ARG A 29 3.15 -9.54 9.88
C ARG A 29 3.61 -8.73 8.68
N MET A 30 3.00 -8.92 7.51
CA MET A 30 3.30 -8.15 6.31
C MET A 30 2.99 -6.66 6.52
N LEU A 31 1.84 -6.33 7.11
CA LEU A 31 1.47 -4.95 7.45
C LEU A 31 2.45 -4.31 8.44
N SER A 32 2.85 -5.08 9.48
CA SER A 32 3.89 -4.65 10.41
C SER A 32 5.21 -4.39 9.69
N ASP A 33 5.66 -5.32 8.84
CA ASP A 33 6.91 -5.19 8.09
C ASP A 33 6.93 -3.94 7.21
N PHE A 34 5.82 -3.60 6.52
CA PHE A 34 5.75 -2.38 5.71
C PHE A 34 5.96 -1.08 6.51
N SER A 35 5.69 -1.10 7.81
CA SER A 35 5.82 0.07 8.69
C SER A 35 7.21 0.25 9.33
N ILE A 36 7.98 -0.84 9.49
CA ILE A 36 9.24 -0.82 10.24
C ILE A 36 10.47 -1.22 9.41
N GLN A 37 10.27 -1.90 8.27
CA GLN A 37 11.37 -2.46 7.53
C GLN A 37 12.17 -1.39 6.79
N ASN A 38 13.49 -1.55 6.77
CA ASN A 38 14.41 -0.64 6.08
C ASN A 38 14.12 -0.57 4.58
N ILE A 39 13.99 0.67 4.10
CA ILE A 39 13.84 1.00 2.67
C ILE A 39 15.23 1.19 2.07
N ILE A 40 15.53 0.47 0.99
CA ILE A 40 16.83 0.53 0.29
C ILE A 40 16.77 1.25 -1.05
N SER A 41 15.58 1.40 -1.64
CA SER A 41 15.36 2.18 -2.86
C SER A 41 13.97 2.83 -2.86
N ILE A 42 13.88 4.00 -3.48
CA ILE A 42 12.65 4.74 -3.70
C ILE A 42 12.64 5.22 -5.14
N GLU A 43 11.58 4.89 -5.86
CA GLU A 43 11.39 5.29 -7.25
C GLU A 43 10.02 5.94 -7.43
N GLN A 44 9.92 6.96 -8.28
CA GLN A 44 8.61 7.48 -8.67
C GLN A 44 7.96 6.48 -9.62
N LYS A 45 6.72 6.07 -9.33
CA LYS A 45 5.96 5.27 -10.29
C LYS A 45 5.58 6.14 -11.48
N GLU A 46 6.16 5.85 -12.64
CA GLU A 46 5.75 6.50 -13.89
C GLU A 46 4.33 6.07 -14.29
N GLY A 47 3.58 7.01 -14.84
CA GLY A 47 2.19 6.80 -15.22
C GLY A 47 1.21 6.84 -14.04
N GLY A 48 0.06 7.48 -14.27
CA GLY A 48 -0.96 7.73 -13.26
C GLY A 48 -1.43 9.18 -13.27
N THR A 49 -2.40 9.50 -12.43
CA THR A 49 -2.99 10.83 -12.31
C THR A 49 -2.33 11.67 -11.21
N GLN A 50 -1.77 11.02 -10.19
CA GLN A 50 -1.18 11.66 -9.00
C GLN A 50 0.11 10.96 -8.60
N ILE A 51 0.90 11.62 -7.76
CA ILE A 51 2.21 11.12 -7.29
C ILE A 51 2.07 9.85 -6.46
N LYS A 52 2.85 8.82 -6.82
CA LYS A 52 2.98 7.55 -6.10
C LYS A 52 4.44 7.12 -6.15
N LEU A 53 4.96 6.59 -5.05
CA LEU A 53 6.34 6.11 -4.96
C LEU A 53 6.35 4.59 -4.76
N ILE A 54 7.30 3.90 -5.39
CA ILE A 54 7.58 2.49 -5.13
C ILE A 54 8.72 2.43 -4.13
N LEU A 55 8.47 1.82 -2.98
CA LEU A 55 9.45 1.53 -1.95
C LEU A 55 9.97 0.11 -2.16
N THR A 56 11.28 -0.08 -2.16
CA THR A 56 11.91 -1.41 -2.13
C THR A 56 12.60 -1.61 -0.80
N TYR A 57 12.32 -2.73 -0.14
CA TYR A 57 12.85 -3.05 1.18
C TYR A 57 14.03 -4.03 1.11
N GLU A 58 14.80 -4.13 2.20
CA GLU A 58 15.99 -5.02 2.29
C GLU A 58 15.72 -6.50 1.94
N ASN A 59 14.53 -7.03 2.26
CA ASN A 59 14.16 -8.41 1.95
C ASN A 59 13.64 -8.61 0.51
N GLY A 60 13.75 -7.60 -0.35
CA GLY A 60 13.31 -7.62 -1.74
C GLY A 60 11.81 -7.36 -1.95
N GLY A 61 11.02 -7.26 -0.88
CA GLY A 61 9.62 -6.85 -0.98
C GLY A 61 9.47 -5.41 -1.46
N GLN A 62 8.31 -5.09 -2.03
CA GLN A 62 7.99 -3.73 -2.49
C GLN A 62 6.61 -3.29 -2.02
N ALA A 63 6.46 -1.98 -1.78
CA ALA A 63 5.17 -1.35 -1.45
C ALA A 63 4.96 -0.06 -2.24
N LEU A 64 3.70 0.27 -2.50
CA LEU A 64 3.32 1.53 -3.14
C LEU A 64 2.95 2.55 -2.07
N LEU A 65 3.72 3.64 -1.98
CA LEU A 65 3.47 4.73 -1.05
C LEU A 65 2.64 5.83 -1.74
N LYS A 66 1.52 6.19 -1.09
CA LYS A 66 0.78 7.43 -1.37
C LYS A 66 1.13 8.46 -0.29
N PRO A 67 1.82 9.56 -0.61
CA PRO A 67 2.20 10.55 0.40
C PRO A 67 0.96 11.25 0.96
N MET A 68 1.02 11.62 2.25
CA MET A 68 0.01 12.47 2.86
C MET A 68 0.03 13.86 2.22
N ARG A 69 -1.14 14.33 1.78
CA ARG A 69 -1.31 15.67 1.19
C ARG A 69 -2.03 16.66 2.11
N TYR A 70 -3.07 16.20 2.80
CA TYR A 70 -3.91 17.01 3.68
C TYR A 70 -4.10 16.34 5.04
N GLY A 71 -4.40 17.15 6.06
CA GLY A 71 -4.84 16.69 7.38
C GLY A 71 -6.21 15.99 7.34
N ARG A 72 -6.53 15.24 8.39
CA ARG A 72 -7.80 14.49 8.50
C ARG A 72 -9.04 15.38 8.46
N GLU A 73 -8.92 16.60 8.96
CA GLU A 73 -10.02 17.59 9.04
C GLU A 73 -10.36 18.27 7.71
N GLN A 74 -9.50 18.15 6.68
CA GLN A 74 -9.75 18.79 5.39
C GLN A 74 -10.83 18.02 4.63
N GLU A 75 -11.94 18.65 4.29
CA GLU A 75 -12.94 18.06 3.40
C GLU A 75 -12.71 18.43 1.92
N THR A 76 -13.22 17.62 1.01
CA THR A 76 -13.25 17.97 -0.41
C THR A 76 -14.22 19.13 -0.61
N LEU A 77 -13.82 20.17 -1.36
CA LEU A 77 -14.66 21.35 -1.55
C LEU A 77 -15.96 20.98 -2.30
N PRO A 78 -17.11 21.62 -1.99
CA PRO A 78 -18.38 21.29 -2.64
C PRO A 78 -18.37 21.41 -4.17
N ASP A 79 -17.59 22.37 -4.69
CA ASP A 79 -17.48 22.63 -6.13
C ASP A 79 -16.39 21.78 -6.82
N HIS A 80 -15.81 20.82 -6.09
CA HIS A 80 -14.74 19.99 -6.61
C HIS A 80 -15.31 18.77 -7.35
N PHE A 81 -15.04 18.69 -8.65
CA PHE A 81 -15.38 17.50 -9.43
C PHE A 81 -14.52 16.31 -9.01
N TYR A 82 -15.09 15.09 -9.08
CA TYR A 82 -14.42 13.86 -8.66
C TYR A 82 -13.06 13.60 -9.33
N PHE A 83 -12.86 14.05 -10.58
CA PHE A 83 -11.60 13.86 -11.31
C PHE A 83 -10.51 14.86 -10.92
N ALA A 84 -10.88 15.96 -10.26
CA ALA A 84 -9.96 16.95 -9.73
C ALA A 84 -9.58 16.63 -8.27
N ASP A 85 -10.31 15.71 -7.62
CA ASP A 85 -10.08 15.39 -6.22
C ASP A 85 -8.72 14.76 -5.98
N PHE A 86 -8.11 15.10 -4.84
CA PHE A 86 -6.80 14.61 -4.48
C PHE A 86 -6.89 13.27 -3.75
N GLU A 87 -6.05 12.33 -4.13
CA GLU A 87 -5.95 11.04 -3.44
C GLU A 87 -5.47 11.27 -1.99
N ARG A 88 -6.05 10.51 -1.05
CA ARG A 88 -5.77 10.62 0.38
C ARG A 88 -5.24 9.29 0.90
N HIS A 89 -4.03 9.30 1.46
CA HIS A 89 -3.38 8.08 1.99
C HIS A 89 -4.25 7.34 3.02
N ASN A 90 -5.01 8.06 3.86
CA ASN A 90 -5.86 7.49 4.89
C ASN A 90 -7.11 6.77 4.32
N ALA A 91 -7.56 7.11 3.11
CA ALA A 91 -8.67 6.41 2.48
C ALA A 91 -8.27 4.97 2.10
N GLU A 92 -7.04 4.76 1.62
CA GLU A 92 -6.51 3.43 1.28
C GLU A 92 -6.30 2.53 2.50
N ILE A 93 -6.03 3.12 3.67
CA ILE A 93 -5.82 2.36 4.91
C ILE A 93 -7.16 1.95 5.53
N ALA A 94 -8.21 2.76 5.34
CA ALA A 94 -9.51 2.57 5.99
C ALA A 94 -10.52 1.76 5.16
N SER A 95 -10.24 1.51 3.88
CA SER A 95 -11.07 0.73 2.95
C SER A 95 -11.01 -0.77 3.25
#